data_AF-A0A177EGP3-F1
#
_entry.id   AF-A0A177EGP3-F1
#
_cell.length_a   1.000
_cell.length_b   1.000
_cell.length_c   1.000
_cell.angle_alpha   90.00
_cell.angle_beta   90.00
_cell.angle_gamma   90.00
#
_symmetry.space_group_name_H-M   'P 1'
#
loop_
_entity.id
_entity.type
_entity.pdbx_description
1 polymer ?
#
loop_
_entity_poly.entity_id
_entity_poly.type
_entity_poly.pdbx_seq_one_letter_code
_entity_poly.pdbx_strand_id
1 'polypeptide(L)'
;MSVRNAQPEDTIDREEHIRTEKQTLIAEISTLLATPNEKHLGAVKRAVKALLKSKQKGGARLVLLAMAKVFFNLLPTYNIHTKGYKYQSNSKTNNYEYLLMMEWQAYLKLVTRSKTEESFEAAAILLPQTILFNKSGKLIGKVVKGTGLRTKTGKKCIRTLKKIFICDKGNRIVKILEVINQMNIDKVPRGTVKSLPSISDEVLEKPLPTERLIPQEMRKLSTEEKAVKKEAQLHFLPEQLKAWKGINERLLRIYLLILTEKSLDKNAFILGEIQRLRIPGNLQEGIFTVLAQAIREMKADLTPARVPILAQCYTTLHKVFGKKLDFAFQSEDLEKIPLDILTQVDNGGMQQIYSSVQQIERGEGTPELIKLLIKRGMYRIDPSLADAIKHLMPKGGVQSLMTQCPGGFWELALLRPREK
;
A
#
# COMPACT_ATOMS: atom_id res chain seq x y z
N MET A 1 11.23 42.30 -47.54
CA MET A 1 10.55 41.16 -46.87
C MET A 1 10.26 40.11 -47.92
N SER A 2 11.04 39.03 -47.99
CA SER A 2 10.77 37.91 -48.89
C SER A 2 10.30 36.74 -48.04
N VAL A 3 9.00 36.46 -48.11
CA VAL A 3 8.36 35.29 -47.51
C VAL A 3 8.84 34.08 -48.31
N ARG A 4 9.75 33.29 -47.73
CA ARG A 4 10.10 31.98 -48.28
C ARG A 4 8.92 31.04 -48.05
N ASN A 5 8.11 30.87 -49.10
CA ASN A 5 7.17 29.76 -49.19
C ASN A 5 7.98 28.46 -49.30
N ALA A 6 7.88 27.60 -48.28
CA ALA A 6 8.34 26.22 -48.40
C ALA A 6 7.49 25.52 -49.47
N GLN A 7 8.14 24.87 -50.44
CA GLN A 7 7.46 24.13 -51.51
C GLN A 7 6.71 22.89 -50.95
N PRO A 8 5.51 22.57 -51.47
CA PRO A 8 4.69 21.46 -50.99
C PRO A 8 5.26 20.05 -51.27
N GLU A 9 6.15 19.88 -52.26
CA GLU A 9 6.72 18.56 -52.62
C GLU A 9 7.72 18.02 -51.59
N ASP A 10 8.60 18.88 -51.03
CA ASP A 10 9.56 18.52 -49.97
C ASP A 10 8.88 18.07 -48.65
N THR A 11 7.64 18.48 -48.44
CA THR A 11 6.83 18.06 -47.29
C THR A 11 6.20 16.68 -47.46
N ILE A 12 5.86 16.29 -48.69
CA ILE A 12 5.18 15.01 -48.99
C ILE A 12 6.15 13.83 -48.87
N ASP A 13 7.35 13.93 -49.46
CA ASP A 13 8.38 12.88 -49.37
C ASP A 13 8.87 12.65 -47.93
N ARG A 14 8.94 13.71 -47.14
CA ARG A 14 9.25 13.61 -45.70
C ARG A 14 8.14 12.93 -44.93
N GLU A 15 6.87 13.23 -45.21
CA GLU A 15 5.74 12.58 -44.53
C GLU A 15 5.59 11.09 -44.89
N GLU A 16 5.91 10.70 -46.13
CA GLU A 16 5.89 9.31 -46.58
C GLU A 16 7.05 8.49 -46.00
N HIS A 17 8.26 9.07 -45.94
CA HIS A 17 9.40 8.49 -45.22
C HIS A 17 9.14 8.40 -43.69
N ILE A 18 8.31 9.29 -43.13
CA ILE A 18 7.92 9.28 -41.72
C ILE A 18 6.96 8.12 -41.40
N ARG A 19 6.03 7.83 -42.32
CA ARG A 19 5.06 6.74 -42.18
C ARG A 19 5.74 5.38 -42.26
N THR A 20 6.71 5.24 -43.15
CA THR A 20 7.47 4.00 -43.37
C THR A 20 8.30 3.59 -42.15
N GLU A 21 9.08 4.47 -41.51
CA GLU A 21 9.89 4.06 -40.35
C GLU A 21 9.06 3.58 -39.14
N LYS A 22 7.89 4.19 -38.90
CA LYS A 22 6.96 3.76 -37.85
C LYS A 22 6.36 2.39 -38.17
N GLN A 23 5.96 2.19 -39.42
CA GLN A 23 5.43 0.91 -39.91
C GLN A 23 6.49 -0.18 -39.85
N THR A 24 7.74 0.11 -40.22
CA THR A 24 8.87 -0.81 -40.10
C THR A 24 9.07 -1.24 -38.65
N LEU A 25 9.10 -0.31 -37.69
CA LEU A 25 9.22 -0.68 -36.28
C LEU A 25 8.10 -1.61 -35.82
N ILE A 26 6.86 -1.32 -36.21
CA ILE A 26 5.70 -2.15 -35.85
C ILE A 26 5.83 -3.55 -36.47
N ALA A 27 6.19 -3.63 -37.75
CA ALA A 27 6.37 -4.90 -38.45
C ALA A 27 7.46 -5.76 -37.79
N GLU A 28 8.63 -5.18 -37.51
CA GLU A 28 9.74 -5.89 -36.87
C GLU A 28 9.39 -6.36 -35.45
N ILE A 29 8.63 -5.54 -34.69
CA ILE A 29 8.13 -5.94 -33.37
C ILE A 29 7.16 -7.12 -33.48
N SER A 30 6.24 -7.07 -34.43
CA SER A 30 5.30 -8.18 -34.67
C SER A 30 6.03 -9.47 -35.03
N THR A 31 7.03 -9.40 -35.90
CA THR A 31 7.85 -10.55 -36.29
C THR A 31 8.64 -11.10 -35.10
N LEU A 32 9.23 -10.23 -34.27
CA LEU A 32 9.94 -10.66 -33.06
C LEU A 32 9.01 -11.33 -32.05
N LEU A 33 7.80 -10.81 -31.87
CA LEU A 33 6.80 -11.40 -30.96
C LEU A 33 6.30 -12.75 -31.47
N ALA A 34 6.14 -12.91 -32.79
CA ALA A 34 5.74 -14.18 -33.39
C ALA A 34 6.85 -15.23 -33.36
N THR A 35 8.10 -14.81 -33.57
CA THR A 35 9.27 -15.70 -33.66
C THR A 35 10.48 -15.10 -32.93
N PRO A 36 10.60 -15.35 -31.61
CA PRO A 36 11.66 -14.77 -30.80
C PRO A 36 13.03 -15.36 -31.13
N ASN A 37 13.89 -14.60 -31.80
CA ASN A 37 15.27 -15.00 -32.09
C ASN A 37 16.21 -13.79 -32.17
N GLU A 38 17.51 -14.06 -32.29
CA GLU A 38 18.57 -13.04 -32.32
C GLU A 38 18.45 -12.10 -33.52
N LYS A 39 18.11 -12.64 -34.69
CA LYS A 39 17.98 -11.87 -35.94
C LYS A 39 16.86 -10.83 -35.82
N HIS A 40 15.69 -11.24 -35.33
CA HIS A 40 14.53 -10.37 -35.17
C HIS A 40 14.75 -9.34 -34.05
N LEU A 41 15.45 -9.71 -32.96
CA LEU A 41 15.80 -8.76 -31.91
C LEU A 41 16.77 -7.68 -32.43
N GLY A 42 17.75 -8.09 -33.26
CA GLY A 42 18.65 -7.18 -33.96
C GLY A 42 17.93 -6.25 -34.95
N ALA A 43 16.91 -6.75 -35.65
CA ALA A 43 16.11 -5.95 -36.57
C ALA A 43 15.29 -4.87 -35.83
N VAL A 44 14.62 -5.23 -34.74
CA VAL A 44 13.92 -4.28 -33.85
C VAL A 44 14.89 -3.21 -33.33
N LYS A 45 16.09 -3.61 -32.88
CA LYS A 45 17.11 -2.65 -32.43
C LYS A 45 17.49 -1.63 -33.51
N ARG A 46 17.66 -2.07 -34.76
CA ARG A 46 17.95 -1.18 -35.89
C ARG A 46 16.79 -0.23 -36.16
N ALA A 47 15.55 -0.75 -36.19
CA ALA A 47 14.35 0.06 -36.41
C ALA A 47 14.15 1.12 -35.30
N VAL A 48 14.36 0.75 -34.03
CA VAL A 48 14.34 1.71 -32.90
C VAL A 48 15.39 2.80 -33.08
N LYS A 49 16.63 2.42 -33.44
CA LYS A 49 17.72 3.40 -33.62
C LYS A 49 17.44 4.36 -34.78
N ALA A 50 16.87 3.87 -35.88
CA ALA A 50 16.44 4.71 -37.01
C ALA A 50 15.37 5.71 -36.58
N LEU A 51 14.27 5.22 -35.97
CA LEU A 51 13.15 6.06 -35.57
C LEU A 51 13.51 7.11 -34.50
N LEU A 52 14.45 6.80 -33.60
CA LEU A 52 14.94 7.79 -32.63
C LEU A 52 15.87 8.83 -33.26
N LYS A 53 16.64 8.46 -34.28
CA LYS A 53 17.54 9.39 -35.01
C LYS A 53 16.78 10.37 -35.87
N SER A 54 15.70 9.93 -36.51
CA SER A 54 14.87 10.78 -37.37
C SER A 54 14.06 11.83 -36.60
N LYS A 55 14.08 11.80 -35.25
CA LYS A 55 13.42 12.76 -34.35
C LYS A 55 11.93 13.00 -34.69
N GLN A 56 11.27 11.98 -35.23
CA GLN A 56 9.89 12.09 -35.68
C GLN A 56 8.93 12.40 -34.54
N LYS A 57 7.91 13.22 -34.83
CA LYS A 57 6.82 13.50 -33.89
C LYS A 57 6.13 12.19 -33.49
N GLY A 58 6.13 11.92 -32.19
CA GLY A 58 5.56 10.68 -31.62
C GLY A 58 6.44 9.42 -31.78
N GLY A 59 7.60 9.49 -32.45
CA GLY A 59 8.50 8.34 -32.61
C GLY A 59 9.01 7.82 -31.26
N ALA A 60 9.46 8.72 -30.38
CA ALA A 60 9.90 8.36 -29.03
C ALA A 60 8.77 7.72 -28.18
N ARG A 61 7.53 8.23 -28.32
CA ARG A 61 6.34 7.65 -27.68
C ARG A 61 6.08 6.23 -28.17
N LEU A 62 6.11 6.03 -29.49
CA LEU A 62 5.92 4.71 -30.09
C LEU A 62 6.98 3.72 -29.60
N VAL A 63 8.26 4.10 -29.62
CA VAL A 63 9.36 3.27 -29.11
C VAL A 63 9.13 2.89 -27.65
N LEU A 64 8.81 3.87 -26.78
CA LEU A 64 8.59 3.60 -25.35
C LEU A 64 7.48 2.57 -25.12
N LEU A 65 6.33 2.73 -25.77
CA LEU A 65 5.18 1.88 -25.53
C LEU A 65 5.27 0.52 -26.26
N ALA A 66 5.80 0.50 -27.49
CA ALA A 66 5.92 -0.73 -28.26
C ALA A 66 6.98 -1.66 -27.66
N MET A 67 8.15 -1.12 -27.26
CA MET A 67 9.16 -1.92 -26.56
C MET A 67 8.68 -2.39 -25.19
N ALA A 68 7.81 -1.63 -24.50
CA ALA A 68 7.17 -2.12 -23.27
C ALA A 68 6.36 -3.40 -23.53
N LYS A 69 5.69 -3.51 -24.67
CA LYS A 69 4.97 -4.73 -25.06
C LYS A 69 5.90 -5.88 -25.43
N VAL A 70 7.00 -5.60 -26.13
CA VAL A 70 8.04 -6.59 -26.41
C VAL A 70 8.54 -7.21 -25.11
N PHE A 71 9.00 -6.40 -24.16
CA PHE A 71 9.52 -6.92 -22.89
C PHE A 71 8.44 -7.53 -21.99
N PHE A 72 7.20 -7.05 -22.05
CA PHE A 72 6.10 -7.68 -21.32
C PHE A 72 5.87 -9.13 -21.78
N ASN A 73 6.03 -9.42 -23.07
CA ASN A 73 5.77 -10.75 -23.63
C ASN A 73 7.00 -11.66 -23.66
N LEU A 74 8.21 -11.11 -23.84
CA LEU A 74 9.42 -11.91 -24.06
C LEU A 74 10.28 -12.11 -22.81
N LEU A 75 10.10 -11.30 -21.76
CA LEU A 75 10.89 -11.50 -20.55
C LEU A 75 10.45 -12.77 -19.82
N PRO A 76 11.39 -13.67 -19.50
CA PRO A 76 11.06 -14.87 -18.75
C PRO A 76 10.64 -14.51 -17.32
N THR A 77 9.93 -15.45 -16.69
CA THR A 77 9.50 -15.34 -15.29
C THR A 77 10.65 -15.59 -14.30
N TYR A 78 11.76 -16.18 -14.76
CA TYR A 78 12.99 -16.40 -13.98
C TYR A 78 14.01 -15.28 -14.20
N ASN A 79 14.94 -15.13 -13.27
CA ASN A 79 16.06 -14.19 -13.42
C ASN A 79 17.10 -14.75 -14.39
N ILE A 80 17.44 -13.99 -15.43
CA ILE A 80 18.52 -14.35 -16.34
C ILE A 80 19.86 -14.10 -15.63
N HIS A 81 20.70 -15.12 -15.59
CA HIS A 81 22.02 -15.04 -14.97
C HIS A 81 22.93 -14.20 -15.86
N THR A 82 23.43 -13.09 -15.31
CA THR A 82 24.50 -12.29 -15.93
C THR A 82 25.76 -12.49 -15.11
N LYS A 83 26.95 -12.59 -15.74
CA LYS A 83 28.26 -12.74 -15.06
C LYS A 83 28.31 -11.86 -13.80
N GLY A 84 28.29 -12.48 -12.60
CA GLY A 84 28.21 -11.79 -11.30
C GLY A 84 27.09 -12.24 -10.33
N TYR A 85 26.24 -13.21 -10.68
CA TYR A 85 25.27 -13.80 -9.74
C TYR A 85 25.93 -14.85 -8.82
N LYS A 86 25.63 -14.79 -7.50
CA LYS A 86 26.23 -15.62 -6.44
C LYS A 86 25.86 -17.11 -6.44
N TYR A 87 24.88 -17.53 -7.25
CA TYR A 87 24.45 -18.93 -7.33
C TYR A 87 24.92 -19.51 -8.68
N GLN A 88 25.82 -20.49 -8.60
CA GLN A 88 26.29 -21.26 -9.75
C GLN A 88 25.22 -22.30 -10.11
N SER A 89 24.37 -22.00 -11.10
CA SER A 89 23.64 -23.05 -11.82
C SER A 89 24.43 -23.40 -13.09
N ASN A 90 24.46 -24.69 -13.46
CA ASN A 90 25.22 -25.22 -14.59
C ASN A 90 24.66 -24.82 -15.98
N SER A 91 23.58 -24.04 -16.06
CA SER A 91 22.99 -23.60 -17.33
C SER A 91 23.69 -22.36 -17.87
N LYS A 92 24.49 -22.51 -18.93
CA LYS A 92 25.10 -21.38 -19.65
C LYS A 92 23.98 -20.51 -20.26
N THR A 93 23.97 -19.22 -19.94
CA THR A 93 23.08 -18.22 -20.56
C THR A 93 23.19 -18.31 -22.09
N ASN A 94 22.08 -18.51 -22.79
CA ASN A 94 22.09 -18.55 -24.26
C ASN A 94 22.39 -17.14 -24.82
N ASN A 95 23.01 -17.05 -25.99
CA ASN A 95 23.35 -15.77 -26.61
C ASN A 95 22.11 -14.88 -26.84
N TYR A 96 20.96 -15.48 -27.17
CA TYR A 96 19.67 -14.78 -27.21
C TYR A 96 19.30 -14.11 -25.87
N GLU A 97 19.41 -14.82 -24.75
CA GLU A 97 19.11 -14.29 -23.41
C GLU A 97 20.07 -13.16 -23.03
N TYR A 98 21.34 -13.30 -23.40
CA TYR A 98 22.35 -12.26 -23.20
C TYR A 98 21.99 -10.98 -23.98
N LEU A 99 21.62 -11.11 -25.25
CA LEU A 99 21.17 -9.99 -26.08
C LEU A 99 19.89 -9.36 -25.53
N LEU A 100 18.90 -10.17 -25.14
CA LEU A 100 17.66 -9.71 -24.53
C LEU A 100 17.93 -8.90 -23.26
N MET A 101 18.87 -9.36 -22.42
CA MET A 101 19.30 -8.64 -21.21
C MET A 101 20.00 -7.31 -21.51
N MET A 102 20.80 -7.24 -22.56
CA MET A 102 21.46 -6.00 -22.98
C MET A 102 20.43 -4.97 -23.46
N GLU A 103 19.47 -5.39 -24.29
CA GLU A 103 18.40 -4.52 -24.76
C GLU A 103 17.45 -4.10 -23.63
N TRP A 104 17.12 -5.02 -22.70
CA TRP A 104 16.36 -4.71 -21.48
C TRP A 104 17.05 -3.63 -20.64
N GLN A 105 18.36 -3.74 -20.42
CA GLN A 105 19.09 -2.75 -19.64
C GLN A 105 19.15 -1.38 -20.34
N ALA A 106 19.31 -1.35 -21.65
CA ALA A 106 19.28 -0.12 -22.44
C ALA A 106 17.90 0.54 -22.34
N TYR A 107 16.83 -0.25 -22.51
CA TYR A 107 15.46 0.21 -22.41
C TYR A 107 15.09 0.70 -21.01
N LEU A 108 15.49 -0.02 -19.95
CA LEU A 108 15.30 0.43 -18.57
C LEU A 108 15.95 1.80 -18.33
N LYS A 109 17.16 2.04 -18.85
CA LYS A 109 17.81 3.37 -18.75
C LYS A 109 16.98 4.44 -19.45
N LEU A 110 16.45 4.15 -20.64
CA LEU A 110 15.60 5.07 -21.40
C LEU A 110 14.33 5.44 -20.62
N VAL A 111 13.58 4.44 -20.14
CA VAL A 111 12.33 4.64 -19.38
C VAL A 111 12.59 5.37 -18.07
N THR A 112 13.63 4.99 -17.33
CA THR A 112 13.86 5.52 -15.98
C THR A 112 14.45 6.93 -15.98
N ARG A 113 15.18 7.32 -17.03
CA ARG A 113 15.73 8.68 -17.20
C ARG A 113 14.74 9.66 -17.83
N SER A 114 13.83 9.19 -18.69
CA SER A 114 12.80 10.04 -19.26
C SER A 114 11.89 10.60 -18.16
N LYS A 115 11.39 11.83 -18.32
CA LYS A 115 10.36 12.45 -17.45
C LYS A 115 9.00 12.51 -18.13
N THR A 116 8.84 11.97 -19.33
CA THR A 116 7.61 12.05 -20.11
C THR A 116 6.52 11.14 -19.56
N GLU A 117 5.25 11.45 -19.80
CA GLU A 117 4.13 10.61 -19.34
C GLU A 117 4.19 9.19 -19.91
N GLU A 118 4.58 9.05 -21.18
CA GLU A 118 4.73 7.76 -21.86
C GLU A 118 5.73 6.85 -21.14
N SER A 119 6.76 7.43 -20.52
CA SER A 119 7.73 6.65 -19.74
C SER A 119 7.12 6.09 -18.45
N PHE A 120 6.22 6.83 -17.81
CA PHE A 120 5.46 6.33 -16.65
C PHE A 120 4.42 5.29 -17.09
N GLU A 121 3.77 5.52 -18.22
CA GLU A 121 2.82 4.56 -18.79
C GLU A 121 3.50 3.22 -19.15
N ALA A 122 4.64 3.28 -19.84
CA ALA A 122 5.45 2.11 -20.17
C ALA A 122 5.85 1.33 -18.91
N ALA A 123 6.29 2.06 -17.86
CA ALA A 123 6.65 1.44 -16.58
C ALA A 123 5.45 0.74 -15.92
N ALA A 124 4.27 1.37 -15.95
CA ALA A 124 3.05 0.80 -15.39
C ALA A 124 2.54 -0.44 -16.16
N ILE A 125 2.81 -0.54 -17.47
CA ILE A 125 2.52 -1.74 -18.28
C ILE A 125 3.43 -2.89 -17.89
N LEU A 126 4.72 -2.63 -17.72
CA LEU A 126 5.74 -3.66 -17.48
C LEU A 126 5.77 -4.20 -16.05
N LEU A 127 5.45 -3.34 -15.07
CA LEU A 127 5.67 -3.66 -13.68
C LEU A 127 5.02 -4.99 -13.22
N PRO A 128 3.75 -5.31 -13.56
CA PRO A 128 3.12 -6.56 -13.11
C PRO A 128 3.87 -7.84 -13.49
N GLN A 129 4.57 -7.82 -14.63
CA GLN A 129 5.29 -8.99 -15.15
C GLN A 129 6.75 -9.01 -14.70
N THR A 130 7.37 -7.83 -14.58
CA THR A 130 8.83 -7.69 -14.45
C THR A 130 9.30 -7.36 -13.04
N ILE A 131 8.39 -7.28 -12.06
CA ILE A 131 8.71 -6.83 -10.69
C ILE A 131 9.75 -7.69 -9.97
N LEU A 132 9.80 -9.00 -10.22
CA LEU A 132 10.81 -9.91 -9.65
C LEU A 132 12.00 -10.14 -10.58
N PHE A 133 11.94 -9.59 -11.80
CA PHE A 133 12.97 -9.74 -12.82
C PHE A 133 14.18 -8.84 -12.56
N ASN A 134 15.31 -9.14 -13.20
CA ASN A 134 16.57 -8.43 -13.07
C ASN A 134 16.42 -6.90 -13.13
N LYS A 135 16.93 -6.20 -12.11
CA LYS A 135 17.02 -4.72 -12.02
C LYS A 135 15.66 -3.99 -12.03
N SER A 136 14.58 -4.65 -11.61
CA SER A 136 13.21 -4.10 -11.54
C SER A 136 13.01 -2.91 -10.57
N GLY A 137 13.90 -2.73 -9.59
CA GLY A 137 13.76 -1.67 -8.56
C GLY A 137 13.61 -0.26 -9.15
N LYS A 138 14.32 0.05 -10.24
CA LYS A 138 14.19 1.34 -10.92
C LYS A 138 12.82 1.53 -11.58
N LEU A 139 12.23 0.45 -12.07
CA LEU A 139 10.89 0.43 -12.67
C LEU A 139 9.82 0.67 -11.60
N ILE A 140 9.95 0.01 -10.44
CA ILE A 140 9.10 0.23 -9.28
C ILE A 140 9.14 1.72 -8.88
N GLY A 141 10.33 2.27 -8.69
CA GLY A 141 10.49 3.68 -8.32
C GLY A 141 9.89 4.64 -9.36
N LYS A 142 9.92 4.26 -10.64
CA LYS A 142 9.27 5.02 -11.72
C LYS A 142 7.75 5.01 -11.58
N VAL A 143 7.13 3.85 -11.35
CA VAL A 143 5.67 3.74 -11.16
C VAL A 143 5.22 4.47 -9.89
N VAL A 144 5.95 4.32 -8.78
CA VAL A 144 5.70 5.04 -7.51
C VAL A 144 5.66 6.55 -7.76
N LYS A 145 6.69 7.11 -8.40
CA LYS A 145 6.72 8.54 -8.77
C LYS A 145 5.58 8.92 -9.71
N GLY A 146 5.21 8.04 -10.64
CA GLY A 146 4.11 8.24 -11.59
C GLY A 146 2.74 8.41 -10.93
N THR A 147 2.52 7.87 -9.72
CA THR A 147 1.28 8.08 -8.96
C THR A 147 1.02 9.53 -8.55
N GLY A 148 2.03 10.40 -8.64
CA GLY A 148 1.89 11.85 -8.41
C GLY A 148 1.29 12.62 -9.59
N LEU A 149 1.19 12.00 -10.78
CA LEU A 149 0.62 12.65 -11.95
C LEU A 149 -0.91 12.78 -11.81
N ARG A 150 -1.45 13.94 -12.20
CA ARG A 150 -2.91 14.18 -12.21
C ARG A 150 -3.61 13.61 -13.45
N THR A 151 -2.87 12.97 -14.35
CA THR A 151 -3.36 12.50 -15.65
C THR A 151 -3.88 11.05 -15.61
N LYS A 152 -4.42 10.58 -16.75
CA LYS A 152 -4.83 9.16 -16.92
C LYS A 152 -3.67 8.20 -16.62
N THR A 153 -2.44 8.60 -16.94
CA THR A 153 -1.22 7.85 -16.64
C THR A 153 -0.99 7.69 -15.13
N GLY A 154 -1.22 8.75 -14.35
CA GLY A 154 -1.13 8.68 -12.90
C GLY A 154 -2.16 7.73 -12.30
N LYS A 155 -3.41 7.80 -12.78
CA LYS A 155 -4.47 6.84 -12.40
C LYS A 155 -4.08 5.40 -12.77
N LYS A 156 -3.43 5.19 -13.92
CA LYS A 156 -2.93 3.87 -14.34
C LYS A 156 -1.84 3.36 -13.39
N CYS A 157 -0.88 4.19 -13.00
CA CYS A 157 0.14 3.83 -12.01
C CYS A 157 -0.46 3.41 -10.66
N ILE A 158 -1.45 4.18 -10.17
CA ILE A 158 -2.18 3.86 -8.94
C ILE A 158 -2.89 2.50 -9.06
N ARG A 159 -3.64 2.28 -10.16
CA ARG A 159 -4.33 1.01 -10.40
C ARG A 159 -3.36 -0.17 -10.48
N THR A 160 -2.21 0.00 -11.12
CA THR A 160 -1.17 -1.03 -11.19
C THR A 160 -0.66 -1.40 -9.80
N LEU A 161 -0.33 -0.43 -8.95
CA LEU A 161 0.10 -0.71 -7.57
C LEU A 161 -0.99 -1.42 -6.76
N LYS A 162 -2.23 -0.90 -6.79
CA LYS A 162 -3.36 -1.51 -6.09
C LYS A 162 -3.60 -2.95 -6.53
N LYS A 163 -3.56 -3.22 -7.84
CA LYS A 163 -3.73 -4.59 -8.37
C LYS A 163 -2.65 -5.53 -7.83
N ILE A 164 -1.40 -5.07 -7.72
CA ILE A 164 -0.33 -5.88 -7.14
C ILE A 164 -0.57 -6.10 -5.64
N PHE A 165 -0.97 -5.07 -4.89
CA PHE A 165 -1.24 -5.19 -3.44
C PHE A 165 -2.42 -6.11 -3.12
N ILE A 166 -3.43 -6.19 -3.99
CA ILE A 166 -4.60 -7.05 -3.81
C ILE A 166 -4.31 -8.49 -4.22
N CYS A 167 -3.60 -8.71 -5.33
CA CYS A 167 -3.50 -10.04 -5.95
C CYS A 167 -2.23 -10.82 -5.55
N ASP A 168 -1.20 -10.17 -5.00
CA ASP A 168 0.08 -10.82 -4.72
C ASP A 168 0.15 -11.44 -3.32
N LYS A 169 0.81 -12.61 -3.22
CA LYS A 169 0.98 -13.35 -1.96
C LYS A 169 2.26 -12.97 -1.19
N GLY A 170 2.94 -11.88 -1.57
CA GLY A 170 3.88 -11.18 -0.69
C GLY A 170 5.19 -10.75 -1.34
N ASN A 171 5.83 -11.58 -2.16
CA ASN A 171 7.18 -11.30 -2.67
C ASN A 171 7.26 -10.02 -3.53
N ARG A 172 6.23 -9.74 -4.33
CA ARG A 172 6.16 -8.52 -5.14
C ARG A 172 5.90 -7.31 -4.26
N ILE A 173 5.05 -7.47 -3.23
CA ILE A 173 4.74 -6.44 -2.24
C ILE A 173 6.02 -6.04 -1.48
N VAL A 174 6.79 -7.00 -0.96
CA VAL A 174 8.07 -6.74 -0.28
C VAL A 174 9.00 -5.89 -1.14
N LYS A 175 9.14 -6.22 -2.43
CA LYS A 175 9.99 -5.49 -3.37
C LYS A 175 9.53 -4.04 -3.57
N ILE A 176 8.21 -3.80 -3.65
CA ILE A 176 7.65 -2.45 -3.76
C ILE A 176 7.95 -1.65 -2.50
N LEU A 177 7.66 -2.23 -1.33
CA LEU A 177 7.87 -1.57 -0.04
C LEU A 177 9.35 -1.30 0.24
N GLU A 178 10.25 -2.18 -0.18
CA GLU A 178 11.69 -1.98 -0.12
C GLU A 178 12.12 -0.72 -0.90
N VAL A 179 11.62 -0.57 -2.13
CA VAL A 179 11.92 0.61 -2.94
C VAL A 179 11.31 1.87 -2.33
N ILE A 180 10.10 1.81 -1.79
CA ILE A 180 9.47 2.97 -1.11
C ILE A 180 10.29 3.38 0.11
N ASN A 181 10.79 2.43 0.92
CA ASN A 181 11.64 2.71 2.08
C ASN A 181 13.00 3.33 1.71
N GLN A 182 13.51 3.04 0.52
CA GLN A 182 14.75 3.65 0.00
C GLN A 182 14.53 5.04 -0.59
N MET A 183 13.26 5.47 -0.76
CA MET A 183 12.93 6.82 -1.23
C MET A 183 12.88 7.79 -0.05
N ASN A 184 13.29 9.03 -0.29
CA ASN A 184 12.94 10.12 0.62
C ASN A 184 11.40 10.26 0.66
N ILE A 185 10.82 10.18 1.86
CA ILE A 185 9.38 10.09 2.08
C ILE A 185 8.61 11.33 1.60
N ASP A 186 9.25 12.51 1.60
CA ASP A 186 8.68 13.75 1.05
C ASP A 186 8.43 13.64 -0.45
N LYS A 187 9.25 12.84 -1.12
CA LYS A 187 9.16 12.58 -2.57
C LYS A 187 8.20 11.44 -2.89
N VAL A 188 7.65 10.75 -1.90
CA VAL A 188 6.64 9.70 -2.11
C VAL A 188 5.27 10.36 -2.36
N PRO A 189 4.67 10.19 -3.55
CA PRO A 189 3.43 10.88 -3.87
C PRO A 189 2.24 10.36 -3.05
N ARG A 190 1.26 11.25 -2.79
CA ARG A 190 0.02 10.89 -2.08
C ARG A 190 -0.72 9.72 -2.73
N GLY A 191 -0.67 9.57 -4.05
CA GLY A 191 -1.27 8.44 -4.76
C GLY A 191 -0.68 7.09 -4.35
N THR A 192 0.63 7.03 -4.06
CA THR A 192 1.28 5.83 -3.52
C THR A 192 0.83 5.56 -2.10
N VAL A 193 0.85 6.59 -1.25
CA VAL A 193 0.44 6.49 0.16
C VAL A 193 -1.01 5.99 0.28
N LYS A 194 -1.93 6.52 -0.53
CA LYS A 194 -3.33 6.07 -0.61
C LYS A 194 -3.54 4.69 -1.25
N SER A 195 -2.49 4.07 -1.79
CA SER A 195 -2.55 2.72 -2.35
C SER A 195 -2.11 1.65 -1.34
N LEU A 196 -1.31 2.01 -0.33
CA LEU A 196 -0.83 1.07 0.69
C LEU A 196 -1.97 0.34 1.43
N PRO A 197 -3.10 0.97 1.78
CA PRO A 197 -4.22 0.27 2.43
C PRO A 197 -4.86 -0.83 1.59
N SER A 198 -4.56 -0.91 0.28
CA SER A 198 -5.05 -1.97 -0.60
C SER A 198 -4.31 -3.30 -0.43
N ILE A 199 -3.31 -3.37 0.46
CA ILE A 199 -2.71 -4.65 0.89
C ILE A 199 -3.75 -5.38 1.74
N SER A 200 -4.09 -6.61 1.34
CA SER A 200 -5.11 -7.41 2.01
C SER A 200 -4.66 -7.87 3.39
N ASP A 201 -5.62 -8.05 4.31
CA ASP A 201 -5.35 -8.55 5.66
C ASP A 201 -4.76 -9.96 5.63
N GLU A 202 -5.13 -10.79 4.64
CA GLU A 202 -4.55 -12.12 4.42
C GLU A 202 -3.01 -12.12 4.36
N VAL A 203 -2.40 -11.05 3.81
CA VAL A 203 -0.94 -10.93 3.69
C VAL A 203 -0.32 -10.32 4.95
N LEU A 204 -1.11 -9.64 5.78
CA LEU A 204 -0.69 -9.03 7.05
C LEU A 204 -0.79 -10.03 8.21
N GLU A 205 -1.62 -11.06 8.08
CA GLU A 205 -1.77 -12.14 9.05
C GLU A 205 -0.64 -13.18 8.95
N LYS A 206 -0.29 -13.77 10.10
CA LYS A 206 0.76 -14.78 10.14
C LYS A 206 0.29 -16.00 9.34
N PRO A 207 1.03 -16.45 8.31
CA PRO A 207 0.65 -17.65 7.59
C PRO A 207 0.61 -18.83 8.57
N LEU A 208 -0.52 -19.53 8.57
CA LEU A 208 -0.69 -20.73 9.37
C LEU A 208 0.30 -21.80 8.88
N PRO A 209 0.87 -22.62 9.78
CA PRO A 209 1.54 -23.82 9.35
C PRO A 209 0.57 -24.61 8.49
N THR A 210 0.98 -24.99 7.27
CA THR A 210 0.19 -25.94 6.47
C THR A 210 -0.09 -27.13 7.37
N GLU A 211 -1.36 -27.52 7.53
CA GLU A 211 -1.72 -28.73 8.29
C GLU A 211 -0.77 -29.84 7.85
N ARG A 212 -0.04 -30.41 8.83
CA ARG A 212 0.74 -31.61 8.55
C ARG A 212 -0.25 -32.63 8.04
N LEU A 213 -0.24 -32.90 6.73
CA LEU A 213 -1.11 -33.89 6.12
C LEU A 213 -1.06 -35.16 6.98
N ILE A 214 -2.24 -35.60 7.42
CA ILE A 214 -2.37 -36.80 8.23
C ILE A 214 -1.69 -37.93 7.44
N PRO A 215 -0.84 -38.77 8.05
CA PRO A 215 -0.07 -39.81 7.35
C PRO A 215 -0.93 -40.70 6.41
N GLN A 216 -2.22 -40.84 6.70
CA GLN A 216 -3.18 -41.59 5.88
C GLN A 216 -3.50 -40.93 4.52
N GLU A 217 -3.58 -39.60 4.43
CA GLU A 217 -3.82 -38.91 3.15
C GLU A 217 -2.58 -38.94 2.26
N MET A 218 -1.40 -38.86 2.88
CA MET A 218 -0.13 -39.04 2.18
C MET A 218 -0.04 -40.44 1.59
N ARG A 219 -0.55 -41.50 2.22
CA ARG A 219 -0.49 -42.88 1.67
C ARG A 219 -1.16 -43.02 0.30
N LYS A 220 -2.21 -42.22 0.01
CA LYS A 220 -2.97 -42.26 -1.25
C LYS A 220 -2.32 -41.51 -2.42
N LEU A 221 -1.30 -40.69 -2.15
CA LEU A 221 -0.61 -39.88 -3.17
C LEU A 221 0.50 -40.67 -3.86
N SER A 222 0.77 -40.33 -5.13
CA SER A 222 1.91 -40.89 -5.87
C SER A 222 3.24 -40.47 -5.22
N THR A 223 4.33 -41.16 -5.55
CA THR A 223 5.70 -40.82 -5.10
C THR A 223 6.11 -39.42 -5.53
N GLU A 224 5.74 -39.00 -6.74
CA GLU A 224 6.02 -37.67 -7.30
C GLU A 224 5.21 -36.58 -6.60
N GLU A 225 3.92 -36.81 -6.34
CA GLU A 225 3.07 -35.86 -5.61
C GLU A 225 3.54 -35.66 -4.16
N LYS A 226 4.01 -36.73 -3.51
CA LYS A 226 4.63 -36.66 -2.18
C LYS A 226 5.89 -35.82 -2.19
N ALA A 227 6.74 -35.97 -3.20
CA ALA A 227 7.99 -35.22 -3.34
C ALA A 227 7.69 -33.72 -3.55
N VAL A 228 6.80 -33.39 -4.49
CA VAL A 228 6.38 -32.00 -4.79
C VAL A 228 5.75 -31.34 -3.56
N LYS A 229 4.89 -32.05 -2.81
CA LYS A 229 4.27 -31.48 -1.59
C LYS A 229 5.28 -31.29 -0.45
N LYS A 230 6.23 -32.21 -0.28
CA LYS A 230 7.32 -32.05 0.71
C LYS A 230 8.23 -30.88 0.37
N GLU A 231 8.63 -30.76 -0.90
CA GLU A 231 9.43 -29.64 -1.39
C GLU A 231 8.68 -28.31 -1.24
N ALA A 232 7.38 -28.31 -1.54
CA ALA A 232 6.52 -27.15 -1.34
C ALA A 232 6.46 -26.72 0.14
N GLN A 233 6.30 -27.66 1.07
CA GLN A 233 6.30 -27.34 2.51
C GLN A 233 7.66 -26.86 3.00
N LEU A 234 8.76 -27.40 2.47
CA LEU A 234 10.12 -27.01 2.84
C LEU A 234 10.50 -25.61 2.35
N HIS A 235 10.02 -25.19 1.18
CA HIS A 235 10.44 -23.93 0.56
C HIS A 235 9.40 -22.81 0.66
N PHE A 236 8.10 -23.08 0.50
CA PHE A 236 7.10 -22.00 0.44
C PHE A 236 6.75 -21.40 1.80
N LEU A 237 6.63 -22.20 2.86
CA LEU A 237 6.23 -21.68 4.18
C LEU A 237 7.31 -20.74 4.78
N PRO A 238 8.62 -21.07 4.75
CA PRO A 238 9.65 -20.13 5.18
C PRO A 238 9.69 -18.83 4.37
N GLU A 239 9.48 -18.90 3.05
CA GLU A 239 9.42 -17.71 2.20
C GLU A 239 8.20 -16.83 2.49
N GLN A 240 7.02 -17.43 2.69
CA GLN A 240 5.81 -16.72 3.09
C GLN A 240 5.98 -16.06 4.46
N LEU A 241 6.58 -16.75 5.43
CA LEU A 241 6.90 -16.17 6.74
C LEU A 241 7.89 -15.01 6.64
N LYS A 242 8.90 -15.13 5.78
CA LYS A 242 9.88 -14.07 5.52
C LYS A 242 9.21 -12.87 4.84
N ALA A 243 8.35 -13.09 3.86
CA ALA A 243 7.60 -12.06 3.18
C ALA A 243 6.64 -11.34 4.14
N TRP A 244 5.85 -12.09 4.91
CA TRP A 244 4.94 -11.58 5.92
C TRP A 244 5.63 -10.68 6.96
N LYS A 245 6.75 -11.14 7.55
CA LYS A 245 7.58 -10.30 8.45
C LYS A 245 8.09 -9.05 7.72
N GLY A 246 8.62 -9.25 6.52
CA GLY A 246 9.19 -8.18 5.70
C GLY A 246 8.18 -7.11 5.30
N ILE A 247 6.92 -7.47 5.09
CA ILE A 247 5.82 -6.56 4.75
C ILE A 247 5.41 -5.73 5.98
N ASN A 248 5.10 -6.39 7.10
CA ASN A 248 4.69 -5.71 8.33
C ASN A 248 5.74 -4.70 8.81
N GLU A 249 7.01 -5.11 8.85
CA GLU A 249 8.11 -4.23 9.28
C GLU A 249 8.28 -3.03 8.34
N ARG A 250 8.25 -3.26 7.02
CA ARG A 250 8.44 -2.20 6.03
C ARG A 250 7.26 -1.25 5.98
N LEU A 251 6.03 -1.75 6.06
CA LEU A 251 4.83 -0.90 6.12
C LEU A 251 4.85 -0.02 7.35
N LEU A 252 5.16 -0.60 8.51
CA LEU A 252 5.23 0.16 9.75
C LEU A 252 6.27 1.29 9.65
N ARG A 253 7.46 1.03 9.11
CA ARG A 253 8.47 2.06 8.87
C ARG A 253 7.99 3.17 7.93
N ILE A 254 7.34 2.80 6.82
CA ILE A 254 6.77 3.78 5.88
C ILE A 254 5.74 4.65 6.59
N TYR A 255 4.84 4.03 7.37
CA TYR A 255 3.82 4.74 8.10
C TYR A 255 4.40 5.69 9.15
N LEU A 256 5.37 5.24 9.95
CA LEU A 256 6.08 6.10 10.89
C LEU A 256 6.77 7.28 10.20
N LEU A 257 7.50 7.05 9.11
CA LEU A 257 8.12 8.12 8.34
C LEU A 257 7.11 9.12 7.79
N ILE A 258 5.92 8.66 7.35
CA ILE A 258 4.86 9.56 6.90
C ILE A 258 4.33 10.39 8.08
N LEU A 259 4.11 9.78 9.24
CA LEU A 259 3.58 10.47 10.42
C LEU A 259 4.59 11.46 11.01
N THR A 260 5.89 11.22 10.85
CA THR A 260 6.95 12.15 11.28
C THR A 260 7.11 13.33 10.32
N GLU A 261 7.13 13.10 9.01
CA GLU A 261 7.47 14.14 8.02
C GLU A 261 6.24 14.87 7.45
N LYS A 262 5.03 14.30 7.60
CA LYS A 262 3.80 14.87 7.04
C LYS A 262 2.77 15.09 8.13
N SER A 263 2.01 16.18 7.98
CA SER A 263 0.89 16.52 8.87
C SER A 263 -0.02 15.31 9.14
N LEU A 264 -0.14 14.97 10.42
CA LEU A 264 -1.02 13.91 10.91
C LEU A 264 -2.47 14.17 10.52
N ASP A 265 -2.93 15.42 10.57
CA ASP A 265 -4.29 15.83 10.17
C ASP A 265 -4.70 15.30 8.79
N LYS A 266 -3.76 15.29 7.83
CA LYS A 266 -4.01 14.84 6.45
C LYS A 266 -3.80 13.34 6.24
N ASN A 267 -3.18 12.67 7.20
CA ASN A 267 -2.77 11.27 7.10
C ASN A 267 -3.28 10.41 8.28
N ALA A 268 -4.28 10.89 9.03
CA ALA A 268 -4.83 10.21 10.20
C ALA A 268 -5.30 8.77 9.90
N PHE A 269 -5.74 8.49 8.67
CA PHE A 269 -6.09 7.12 8.24
C PHE A 269 -4.96 6.11 8.45
N ILE A 270 -3.69 6.55 8.48
CA ILE A 270 -2.53 5.70 8.75
C ILE A 270 -2.57 5.11 10.16
N LEU A 271 -3.19 5.80 11.13
CA LEU A 271 -3.35 5.27 12.50
C LEU A 271 -4.16 3.97 12.48
N GLY A 272 -5.28 3.95 11.74
CA GLY A 272 -6.07 2.74 11.51
C GLY A 272 -5.29 1.64 10.78
N GLU A 273 -4.41 2.01 9.86
CA GLU A 273 -3.55 1.05 9.15
C GLU A 273 -2.47 0.45 10.07
N ILE A 274 -1.85 1.24 10.94
CA ILE A 274 -0.90 0.74 11.95
C ILE A 274 -1.59 -0.26 12.87
N GLN A 275 -2.84 -0.01 13.24
CA GLN A 275 -3.62 -0.94 14.06
C GLN A 275 -3.82 -2.29 13.39
N ARG A 276 -3.85 -2.39 12.05
CA ARG A 276 -3.97 -3.68 11.34
C ARG A 276 -2.68 -4.51 11.35
N LEU A 277 -1.53 -3.88 11.61
CA LEU A 277 -0.23 -4.53 11.50
C LEU A 277 0.12 -5.36 12.74
N ARG A 278 0.91 -6.41 12.51
CA ARG A 278 1.68 -7.00 13.61
C ARG A 278 2.92 -6.15 13.85
N ILE A 279 2.99 -5.57 15.05
CA ILE A 279 4.05 -4.64 15.41
C ILE A 279 5.25 -5.40 15.98
N PRO A 280 6.44 -5.34 15.34
CA PRO A 280 7.66 -5.87 15.90
C PRO A 280 8.05 -5.10 17.17
N GLY A 281 8.48 -5.81 18.23
CA GLY A 281 8.82 -5.19 19.51
C GLY A 281 9.83 -4.04 19.40
N ASN A 282 10.84 -4.18 18.55
CA ASN A 282 11.88 -3.17 18.31
C ASN A 282 11.39 -1.90 17.59
N LEU A 283 10.17 -1.89 17.04
CA LEU A 283 9.57 -0.71 16.40
C LEU A 283 8.47 -0.08 17.26
N GLN A 284 8.13 -0.66 18.41
CA GLN A 284 7.11 -0.12 19.31
C GLN A 284 7.53 1.26 19.83
N GLU A 285 8.78 1.42 20.25
CA GLU A 285 9.31 2.69 20.76
C GLU A 285 9.14 3.84 19.76
N GLY A 286 9.41 3.61 18.47
CA GLY A 286 9.20 4.61 17.42
C GLY A 286 7.72 5.04 17.28
N ILE A 287 6.77 4.12 17.48
CA ILE A 287 5.34 4.46 17.54
C ILE A 287 5.06 5.35 18.74
N PHE A 288 5.61 5.01 19.91
CA PHE A 288 5.42 5.81 21.12
C PHE A 288 5.94 7.24 20.94
N THR A 289 7.18 7.40 20.48
CA THR A 289 7.79 8.72 20.28
C THR A 289 6.98 9.60 19.33
N VAL A 290 6.58 9.06 18.17
CA VAL A 290 5.83 9.80 17.16
C VAL A 290 4.44 10.19 17.66
N LEU A 291 3.71 9.25 18.27
CA LEU A 291 2.35 9.51 18.74
C LEU A 291 2.35 10.40 19.99
N ALA A 292 3.27 10.23 20.94
CA ALA A 292 3.35 11.07 22.13
C ALA A 292 3.60 12.54 21.77
N GLN A 293 4.48 12.80 20.81
CA GLN A 293 4.74 14.15 20.31
C GLN A 293 3.48 14.72 19.63
N ALA A 294 2.85 13.96 18.72
CA ALA A 294 1.65 14.41 18.02
C ALA A 294 0.48 14.68 18.98
N ILE A 295 0.30 13.84 20.00
CA ILE A 295 -0.71 14.03 21.06
C ILE A 295 -0.46 15.34 21.81
N ARG A 296 0.79 15.62 22.19
CA ARG A 296 1.15 16.86 22.89
C ARG A 296 0.83 18.08 22.05
N GLU A 297 1.18 18.06 20.76
CA GLU A 297 0.88 19.13 19.82
C GLU A 297 -0.63 19.34 19.65
N MET A 298 -1.39 18.27 19.46
CA MET A 298 -2.86 18.35 19.32
C MET A 298 -3.55 18.82 20.60
N LYS A 299 -3.02 18.50 21.78
CA LYS A 299 -3.55 19.02 23.07
C LYS A 299 -3.30 20.52 23.22
N ALA A 300 -2.15 21.01 22.76
CA ALA A 300 -1.81 22.43 22.84
C ALA A 300 -2.69 23.30 21.91
N ASP A 301 -3.08 22.76 20.75
CA ASP A 301 -3.94 23.42 19.76
C ASP A 301 -5.12 22.50 19.37
N LEU A 302 -6.03 22.34 20.33
CA LEU A 302 -7.15 21.43 20.22
C LEU A 302 -8.30 22.08 19.43
N THR A 303 -8.69 21.44 18.33
CA THR A 303 -9.83 21.85 17.49
C THR A 303 -10.82 20.70 17.33
N PRO A 304 -12.10 20.96 16.99
CA PRO A 304 -13.09 19.90 16.81
C PRO A 304 -12.64 18.81 15.81
N ALA A 305 -11.97 19.20 14.73
CA ALA A 305 -11.45 18.28 13.71
C ALA A 305 -10.30 17.37 14.22
N ARG A 306 -9.57 17.79 15.28
CA ARG A 306 -8.46 17.03 15.85
C ARG A 306 -8.88 16.05 16.94
N VAL A 307 -10.05 16.23 17.54
CA VAL A 307 -10.54 15.33 18.60
C VAL A 307 -10.64 13.86 18.12
N PRO A 308 -11.19 13.54 16.95
CA PRO A 308 -11.24 12.15 16.47
C PRO A 308 -9.85 11.57 16.21
N ILE A 309 -8.92 12.40 15.73
CA ILE A 309 -7.53 11.99 15.44
C ILE A 309 -6.79 11.69 16.74
N LEU A 310 -6.98 12.53 17.75
CA LEU A 310 -6.46 12.34 19.09
C LEU A 310 -6.96 11.01 19.69
N ALA A 311 -8.26 10.73 19.58
CA ALA A 311 -8.83 9.45 20.00
C ALA A 311 -8.19 8.24 19.27
N GLN A 312 -7.96 8.35 17.96
CA GLN A 312 -7.27 7.30 17.19
C GLN A 312 -5.81 7.10 17.60
N CYS A 313 -5.09 8.17 17.96
CA CYS A 313 -3.71 8.06 18.45
C CYS A 313 -3.66 7.21 19.73
N TYR A 314 -4.59 7.46 20.64
CA TYR A 314 -4.70 6.70 21.88
C TYR A 314 -5.12 5.26 21.68
N THR A 315 -6.11 5.00 20.83
CA THR A 315 -6.47 3.63 20.44
C THR A 315 -5.29 2.87 19.86
N THR A 316 -4.48 3.55 19.04
CA THR A 316 -3.27 2.96 18.46
C THR A 316 -2.27 2.60 19.56
N LEU A 317 -1.93 3.55 20.45
CA LEU A 317 -1.03 3.29 21.59
C LEU A 317 -1.53 2.13 22.46
N HIS A 318 -2.82 2.13 22.83
CA HIS A 318 -3.42 1.06 23.62
C HIS A 318 -3.31 -0.30 22.92
N LYS A 319 -3.54 -0.38 21.61
CA LYS A 319 -3.39 -1.62 20.85
C LYS A 319 -1.94 -2.11 20.79
N VAL A 320 -0.97 -1.21 20.69
CA VAL A 320 0.46 -1.57 20.61
C VAL A 320 1.01 -2.07 21.94
N PHE A 321 0.71 -1.35 23.02
CA PHE A 321 1.35 -1.53 24.31
C PHE A 321 0.48 -2.27 25.34
N GLY A 322 -0.84 -2.34 25.12
CA GLY A 322 -1.79 -2.86 26.09
C GLY A 322 -1.65 -2.15 27.43
N LYS A 323 -1.78 -2.91 28.52
CA LYS A 323 -1.58 -2.44 29.90
C LYS A 323 -0.12 -2.45 30.37
N LYS A 324 0.85 -2.73 29.48
CA LYS A 324 2.26 -2.95 29.88
C LYS A 324 3.05 -1.68 30.15
N LEU A 325 2.52 -0.51 29.81
CA LEU A 325 3.09 0.77 30.20
C LEU A 325 2.22 1.36 31.31
N ASP A 326 2.84 1.85 32.38
CA ASP A 326 2.22 2.74 33.38
C ASP A 326 1.72 4.06 32.76
N PHE A 327 1.98 4.28 31.46
CA PHE A 327 1.21 5.16 30.60
C PHE A 327 -0.11 4.52 30.16
N ALA A 328 -0.80 3.82 31.06
CA ALA A 328 -2.18 3.39 30.83
C ALA A 328 -2.92 4.68 30.47
N PHE A 329 -3.20 4.84 29.17
CA PHE A 329 -3.90 5.99 28.68
C PHE A 329 -5.32 5.84 29.21
N GLN A 330 -5.57 6.48 30.34
CA GLN A 330 -6.87 6.44 30.98
C GLN A 330 -7.81 7.26 30.09
N SER A 331 -8.98 6.70 29.81
CA SER A 331 -10.14 7.39 29.23
C SER A 331 -10.32 8.82 29.76
N GLU A 332 -9.89 9.07 31.01
CA GLU A 332 -9.71 10.36 31.67
C GLU A 332 -9.11 11.48 30.83
N ASP A 333 -8.17 11.20 29.93
CA ASP A 333 -7.59 12.26 29.11
C ASP A 333 -8.51 12.70 27.96
N LEU A 334 -9.40 11.81 27.49
CA LEU A 334 -10.55 12.19 26.66
C LEU A 334 -11.63 12.88 27.52
N GLU A 335 -11.70 12.62 28.83
CA GLU A 335 -12.52 13.36 29.81
C GLU A 335 -12.05 14.78 30.09
N LYS A 336 -10.90 15.20 29.57
CA LYS A 336 -10.41 16.58 29.76
C LYS A 336 -10.69 17.47 28.55
N ILE A 337 -11.21 16.91 27.46
CA ILE A 337 -11.57 17.67 26.25
C ILE A 337 -12.74 18.63 26.57
N PRO A 338 -12.63 19.94 26.32
CA PRO A 338 -13.70 20.91 26.58
C PRO A 338 -15.02 20.56 25.87
N LEU A 339 -16.15 20.76 26.56
CA LEU A 339 -17.47 20.36 26.06
C LEU A 339 -17.89 21.18 24.83
N ASP A 340 -17.56 22.46 24.81
CA ASP A 340 -17.77 23.39 23.70
C ASP A 340 -17.05 22.97 22.41
N ILE A 341 -15.91 22.28 22.52
CA ILE A 341 -15.21 21.71 21.37
C ILE A 341 -15.91 20.42 20.92
N LEU A 342 -16.31 19.56 21.86
CA LEU A 342 -16.98 18.29 21.56
C LEU A 342 -18.31 18.48 20.84
N THR A 343 -19.09 19.51 21.20
CA THR A 343 -20.39 19.81 20.56
C THR A 343 -20.26 20.31 19.13
N GLN A 344 -19.07 20.76 18.73
CA GLN A 344 -18.76 21.21 17.36
C GLN A 344 -18.17 20.10 16.49
N VAL A 345 -17.95 18.90 17.03
CA VAL A 345 -17.49 17.73 16.26
C VAL A 345 -18.64 17.22 15.41
N ASP A 346 -18.35 16.89 14.16
CA ASP A 346 -19.34 16.33 13.26
C ASP A 346 -19.75 14.89 13.68
N ASN A 347 -20.92 14.44 13.22
CA ASN A 347 -21.44 13.11 13.55
C ASN A 347 -20.44 11.98 13.20
N GLY A 348 -19.70 12.12 12.10
CA GLY A 348 -18.67 11.17 11.71
C GLY A 348 -17.49 11.12 12.68
N GLY A 349 -17.01 12.28 13.12
CA GLY A 349 -15.98 12.39 14.17
C GLY A 349 -16.45 11.83 15.50
N MET A 350 -17.68 12.10 15.92
CA MET A 350 -18.26 11.55 17.15
C MET A 350 -18.33 10.01 17.12
N GLN A 351 -18.76 9.41 16.00
CA GLN A 351 -18.73 7.96 15.84
C GLN A 351 -17.32 7.37 15.94
N GLN A 352 -16.31 8.06 15.39
CA GLN A 352 -14.91 7.63 15.52
C GLN A 352 -14.40 7.69 16.96
N ILE A 353 -14.79 8.72 17.71
CA ILE A 353 -14.47 8.84 19.14
C ILE A 353 -15.09 7.68 19.90
N TYR A 354 -16.39 7.42 19.68
CA TYR A 354 -17.09 6.31 20.35
C TYR A 354 -16.46 4.95 20.04
N SER A 355 -16.14 4.68 18.77
CA SER A 355 -15.45 3.45 18.36
C SER A 355 -14.07 3.31 19.03
N SER A 356 -13.31 4.40 19.10
CA SER A 356 -11.98 4.44 19.71
C SER A 356 -12.04 4.06 21.19
N VAL A 357 -12.96 4.69 21.94
CA VAL A 357 -13.11 4.41 23.37
C VAL A 357 -13.61 2.99 23.61
N GLN A 358 -14.59 2.50 22.83
CA GLN A 358 -15.03 1.11 22.92
C GLN A 358 -13.89 0.10 22.71
N GLN A 359 -12.96 0.39 21.80
CA GLN A 359 -11.80 -0.48 21.55
C GLN A 359 -10.80 -0.49 22.72
N ILE A 360 -10.65 0.63 23.42
CA ILE A 360 -9.84 0.73 24.63
C ILE A 360 -10.51 -0.06 25.77
N GLU A 361 -11.83 0.09 25.94
CA GLU A 361 -12.59 -0.45 27.07
C GLU A 361 -12.94 -1.94 27.00
N ARG A 362 -12.96 -2.56 25.80
CA ARG A 362 -13.25 -4.00 25.63
C ARG A 362 -12.36 -4.94 26.48
N GLY A 363 -11.29 -4.43 27.10
CA GLY A 363 -10.44 -5.16 28.05
C GLY A 363 -10.89 -5.14 29.53
N GLU A 364 -11.88 -4.34 29.93
CA GLU A 364 -12.16 -4.06 31.36
C GLU A 364 -13.60 -4.33 31.83
N GLY A 365 -14.52 -4.71 30.93
CA GLY A 365 -15.85 -5.20 31.32
C GLY A 365 -16.78 -4.18 31.99
N THR A 366 -16.45 -2.88 31.93
CA THR A 366 -17.28 -1.78 32.42
C THR A 366 -17.41 -0.70 31.34
N PRO A 367 -18.62 -0.19 31.01
CA PRO A 367 -18.79 0.83 29.99
C PRO A 367 -18.54 2.23 30.58
N GLU A 368 -17.27 2.57 30.82
CA GLU A 368 -16.82 3.91 31.26
C GLU A 368 -17.21 5.00 30.25
N LEU A 369 -17.28 4.70 28.94
CA LEU A 369 -17.69 5.64 27.89
C LEU A 369 -19.11 6.18 28.10
N ILE A 370 -20.06 5.28 28.41
CA ILE A 370 -21.43 5.69 28.69
C ILE A 370 -21.43 6.53 29.97
N LYS A 371 -20.59 6.21 30.96
CA LYS A 371 -20.46 7.03 32.17
C LYS A 371 -19.93 8.43 31.89
N LEU A 372 -18.85 8.52 31.12
CA LEU A 372 -18.18 9.73 30.68
C LEU A 372 -19.12 10.65 29.90
N LEU A 373 -19.81 10.11 28.90
CA LEU A 373 -20.75 10.86 28.06
C LEU A 373 -21.98 11.32 28.83
N ILE A 374 -22.50 10.49 29.74
CA ILE A 374 -23.63 10.85 30.63
C ILE A 374 -23.20 11.93 31.63
N LYS A 375 -22.05 11.77 32.29
CA LYS A 375 -21.50 12.74 33.27
C LYS A 375 -21.26 14.11 32.62
N ARG A 376 -20.96 14.14 31.32
CA ARG A 376 -20.75 15.36 30.53
C ARG A 376 -22.01 15.90 29.84
N GLY A 377 -23.17 15.27 30.07
CA GLY A 377 -24.45 15.77 29.55
C GLY A 377 -24.67 15.55 28.05
N MET A 378 -23.88 14.68 27.40
CA MET A 378 -23.93 14.45 25.95
C MET A 378 -25.29 13.92 25.47
N TYR A 379 -26.05 13.28 26.36
CA TYR A 379 -27.43 12.83 26.11
C TYR A 379 -28.42 13.96 25.82
N ARG A 380 -28.05 15.22 26.12
CA ARG A 380 -28.87 16.39 25.78
C ARG A 380 -28.73 16.81 24.32
N ILE A 381 -27.76 16.23 23.61
CA ILE A 381 -27.27 16.70 22.32
C ILE A 381 -27.21 15.56 21.30
N ASP A 382 -26.86 14.34 21.72
CA ASP A 382 -26.86 13.13 20.89
C ASP A 382 -28.20 12.36 21.05
N PRO A 383 -29.08 12.34 20.03
CA PRO A 383 -30.37 11.66 20.09
C PRO A 383 -30.25 10.14 20.32
N SER A 384 -29.17 9.52 19.82
CA SER A 384 -28.97 8.07 19.96
C SER A 384 -28.57 7.71 21.39
N LEU A 385 -27.76 8.55 22.02
CA LEU A 385 -27.42 8.42 23.43
C LEU A 385 -28.61 8.80 24.34
N ALA A 386 -29.38 9.81 23.94
CA ALA A 386 -30.62 10.20 24.61
C ALA A 386 -31.65 9.07 24.62
N ASP A 387 -31.85 8.40 23.48
CA ASP A 387 -32.78 7.28 23.34
C ASP A 387 -32.27 6.04 24.09
N ALA A 388 -30.97 5.74 24.05
CA ALA A 388 -30.37 4.69 24.86
C ALA A 388 -30.62 4.91 26.36
N ILE A 389 -30.48 6.15 26.86
CA ILE A 389 -30.76 6.49 28.25
C ILE A 389 -32.26 6.47 28.55
N LYS A 390 -33.11 6.97 27.66
CA LYS A 390 -34.58 6.92 27.84
C LYS A 390 -35.09 5.48 27.96
N HIS A 391 -34.53 4.55 27.19
CA HIS A 391 -34.87 3.13 27.28
C HIS A 391 -34.31 2.45 28.55
N LEU A 392 -33.23 2.99 29.13
CA LEU A 392 -32.62 2.50 30.36
C LEU A 392 -33.16 3.18 31.63
N MET A 393 -33.92 4.27 31.51
CA MET A 393 -34.54 4.94 32.65
C MET A 393 -35.87 4.27 33.05
N PRO A 394 -36.09 3.98 34.35
CA PRO A 394 -37.39 3.51 34.82
C PRO A 394 -38.45 4.58 34.56
N LYS A 395 -39.69 4.15 34.29
CA LYS A 395 -40.85 5.00 33.89
C LYS A 395 -41.18 6.15 34.86
N GLY A 396 -40.58 6.20 36.05
CA GLY A 396 -40.72 7.27 37.05
C GLY A 396 -39.61 8.33 37.06
N GLY A 397 -38.68 8.32 36.10
CA GLY A 397 -37.62 9.34 35.98
C GLY A 397 -36.52 9.26 37.06
N VAL A 398 -35.69 10.31 37.14
CA VAL A 398 -34.47 10.36 37.99
C VAL A 398 -34.77 10.16 39.49
N GLN A 399 -35.93 10.64 39.97
CA GLN A 399 -36.35 10.47 41.36
C GLN A 399 -36.66 9.00 41.71
N SER A 400 -37.32 8.27 40.80
CA SER A 400 -37.57 6.83 40.95
C SER A 400 -36.28 6.01 40.89
N LEU A 401 -35.27 6.49 40.17
CA LEU A 401 -33.97 5.85 40.03
C LEU A 401 -33.13 6.00 41.30
N MET A 402 -33.15 7.18 41.93
CA MET A 402 -32.44 7.47 43.19
C MET A 402 -33.03 6.71 44.38
N THR A 403 -34.32 6.35 44.33
CA THR A 403 -34.98 5.53 45.36
C THR A 403 -34.72 4.04 45.19
N GLN A 404 -34.58 3.55 43.95
CA GLN A 404 -34.35 2.13 43.66
C GLN A 404 -32.86 1.74 43.67
N CYS A 405 -31.96 2.69 43.48
CA CYS A 405 -30.52 2.50 43.43
C CYS A 405 -29.82 3.63 44.20
N PRO A 406 -29.49 3.43 45.50
CA PRO A 406 -28.85 4.44 46.34
C PRO A 406 -27.51 4.93 45.78
N GLY A 407 -26.81 4.10 44.98
CA GLY A 407 -25.59 4.47 44.25
C GLY A 407 -25.81 5.20 42.92
N GLY A 408 -27.05 5.50 42.55
CA GLY A 408 -27.42 6.14 41.28
C GLY A 408 -27.53 5.17 40.10
N PHE A 409 -27.62 5.72 38.87
CA PHE A 409 -27.83 4.99 37.60
C PHE A 409 -26.88 3.80 37.38
N TRP A 410 -25.70 3.83 37.99
CA TRP A 410 -24.61 2.86 37.81
C TRP A 410 -24.87 1.49 38.46
N GLU A 411 -25.87 1.40 39.34
CA GLU A 411 -26.24 0.16 40.01
C GLU A 411 -27.26 -0.69 39.24
N LEU A 412 -27.75 -0.23 38.08
CA LEU A 412 -28.65 -1.01 37.24
C LEU A 412 -27.98 -2.30 36.74
N ALA A 413 -28.63 -3.44 36.95
CA ALA A 413 -28.09 -4.78 36.66
C ALA A 413 -27.66 -5.00 35.20
N LEU A 414 -28.18 -4.19 34.25
CA LEU A 414 -27.80 -4.20 32.83
C LEU A 414 -26.44 -3.50 32.55
N LEU A 415 -25.96 -2.67 33.49
CA LEU A 415 -24.68 -1.94 33.42
C LEU A 415 -23.62 -2.52 34.36
N ARG A 416 -24.00 -3.48 35.21
CA ARG A 416 -23.06 -4.29 35.99
C ARG A 416 -22.48 -5.38 35.10
N PRO A 417 -21.21 -5.76 35.26
CA PRO A 417 -20.67 -6.93 34.60
C PRO A 417 -21.52 -8.15 35.00
N ARG A 418 -21.87 -9.02 34.04
CA ARG A 418 -22.43 -10.34 34.39
C ARG A 418 -21.39 -11.05 35.26
N GLU A 419 -21.78 -11.38 36.48
CA GLU A 419 -20.99 -12.28 37.32
C GLU A 419 -20.76 -13.58 36.53
N LYS A 420 -19.51 -14.03 36.50
CA LYS A 420 -19.07 -15.20 35.72
C LYS A 420 -19.66 -16.49 36.24
#